data_AF-A0A377WD37-F1
#
_entry.id   AF-A0A377WD37-F1
#
_cell.length_a   1.000
_cell.length_b   1.000
_cell.length_c   1.000
_cell.angle_alpha   90.00
_cell.angle_beta   90.00
_cell.angle_gamma   90.00
#
_symmetry.space_group_name_H-M   'P 1'
#
loop_
_entity.id
_entity.type
_entity.pdbx_description
1 polymer ?
#
loop_
_entity_poly.entity_id
_entity_poly.type
_entity_poly.pdbx_seq_one_letter_code
_entity_poly.pdbx_strand_id
1 'polypeptide(L)'
;MRWLSHRGGALDFQEWCAARPGERFPVSVALGADPATILGAVTPVPDTLSEYAFAGLLRGTKTEVVKCVSNDLEVPASAEIVLEGYIEAGEIAPEGRMAITTGYYNEVDSFPVFTVNPYYPA
;
A
#
# COMPACT_ATOMS: atom_id res chain seq x y z
N MET A 1 1.40 -3.43 -8.95
CA MET A 1 0.49 -2.96 -7.89
C MET A 1 -0.95 -3.01 -8.38
N ARG A 2 -1.74 -4.02 -7.99
CA ARG A 2 -3.12 -4.20 -8.45
C ARG A 2 -4.12 -3.48 -7.53
N TRP A 3 -4.22 -2.17 -7.66
CA TRP A 3 -5.31 -1.40 -7.05
C TRP A 3 -6.45 -1.22 -8.06
N LEU A 4 -7.69 -1.44 -7.61
CA LEU A 4 -8.84 -1.01 -8.39
C LEU A 4 -8.93 0.52 -8.35
N SER A 5 -9.46 1.14 -9.40
CA SER A 5 -9.44 2.59 -9.62
C SER A 5 -10.02 3.45 -8.49
N HIS A 6 -10.90 2.88 -7.66
CA HIS A 6 -11.56 3.57 -6.55
C HIS A 6 -10.89 3.36 -5.18
N ARG A 7 -9.76 2.65 -5.12
CA ARG A 7 -9.05 2.40 -3.85
C ARG A 7 -8.16 3.60 -3.52
N GLY A 8 -7.98 3.90 -2.22
CA GLY A 8 -7.18 5.02 -1.73
C GLY A 8 -5.83 5.17 -2.44
N GLY A 9 -5.00 4.12 -2.42
CA GLY A 9 -3.69 4.16 -3.10
C GLY A 9 -3.74 4.44 -4.62
N ALA A 10 -4.82 4.06 -5.32
CA ALA A 10 -4.99 4.39 -6.74
C ALA A 10 -5.35 5.87 -6.94
N LEU A 11 -6.19 6.42 -6.07
CA LEU A 11 -6.54 7.85 -6.07
C LEU A 11 -5.33 8.69 -5.69
N ASP A 12 -4.59 8.31 -4.64
CA ASP A 12 -3.37 8.98 -4.20
C ASP A 12 -2.32 9.02 -5.32
N PHE A 13 -2.12 7.90 -6.03
CA PHE A 13 -1.19 7.83 -7.16
C PHE A 13 -1.63 8.74 -8.32
N GLN A 14 -2.94 8.79 -8.62
CA GLN A 14 -3.48 9.65 -9.66
C GLN A 14 -3.29 11.14 -9.32
N GLU A 15 -3.62 11.52 -8.08
CA GLU A 15 -3.43 12.88 -7.58
C GLU A 15 -1.95 13.27 -7.56
N TRP A 16 -1.07 12.35 -7.13
CA TRP A 16 0.38 12.54 -7.17
C TRP A 16 0.88 12.83 -8.59
N CYS A 17 0.48 12.02 -9.57
CA CYS A 17 0.90 12.23 -10.96
C CYS A 17 0.42 13.58 -11.52
N ALA A 18 -0.76 14.04 -11.13
CA ALA A 18 -1.29 15.33 -11.55
C ALA A 18 -0.56 16.51 -10.89
N ALA A 19 -0.26 16.40 -9.59
CA ALA A 19 0.37 17.45 -8.81
C ALA A 19 1.89 17.51 -8.98
N ARG A 20 2.54 16.38 -9.26
CA ARG A 20 3.99 16.21 -9.34
C ARG A 20 4.40 15.40 -10.60
N PRO A 21 4.21 15.96 -11.81
CA PRO A 21 4.51 15.24 -13.05
C PRO A 21 5.98 14.83 -13.14
N GLY A 22 6.23 13.55 -13.40
CA GLY A 22 7.59 12.99 -13.54
C GLY A 22 8.30 12.67 -12.22
N GLU A 23 7.67 12.91 -11.07
CA GLU A 23 8.19 12.47 -9.77
C GLU A 23 7.67 11.07 -9.42
N ARG A 24 8.58 10.22 -8.93
CA ARG A 24 8.26 8.88 -8.44
C ARG A 24 7.32 8.93 -7.24
N PHE A 25 6.25 8.13 -7.26
CA PHE A 25 5.31 8.03 -6.16
C PHE A 25 5.82 7.05 -5.11
N PRO A 26 6.14 7.50 -3.88
CA PRO A 26 6.66 6.63 -2.83
C PRO A 26 5.60 5.65 -2.33
N VAL A 27 5.97 4.38 -2.17
CA VAL A 27 5.08 3.32 -1.66
C VAL A 27 5.84 2.42 -0.68
N SER A 28 5.18 2.06 0.41
CA SER A 28 5.66 1.07 1.37
C SER A 28 4.59 0.01 1.63
N VAL A 29 4.99 -1.26 1.71
CA VAL A 29 4.11 -2.42 1.97
C VAL A 29 4.61 -3.17 3.19
N ALA A 30 3.78 -3.25 4.22
CA ALA A 30 4.05 -4.02 5.43
C ALA A 30 3.39 -5.41 5.37
N LEU A 31 4.17 -6.46 5.66
CA LEU A 31 3.73 -7.84 5.73
C LEU A 31 3.90 -8.36 7.16
N GLY A 32 2.90 -9.08 7.67
CA GLY A 32 2.96 -9.61 9.04
C GLY A 32 2.78 -8.55 10.13
N ALA A 33 2.01 -7.49 9.87
CA ALA A 33 1.63 -6.52 10.91
C ALA A 33 0.72 -7.17 11.97
N ASP A 34 0.52 -6.48 13.09
CA ASP A 34 -0.39 -6.99 14.13
C ASP A 34 -1.85 -7.14 13.62
N PRO A 35 -2.64 -8.05 14.23
CA PRO A 35 -3.98 -8.35 13.74
C PRO A 35 -4.95 -7.16 13.72
N ALA A 36 -4.85 -6.22 14.67
CA ALA A 36 -5.75 -5.07 14.71
C ALA A 36 -5.47 -4.12 13.54
N THR A 37 -4.21 -3.93 13.17
CA THR A 37 -3.81 -3.16 11.99
C THR A 37 -4.33 -3.81 10.70
N ILE A 38 -4.18 -5.12 10.56
CA ILE A 38 -4.67 -5.86 9.37
C ILE A 38 -6.20 -5.76 9.26
N LEU A 39 -6.92 -5.94 10.37
CA LEU A 39 -8.37 -5.80 10.40
C LEU A 39 -8.81 -4.35 10.15
N GLY A 40 -8.06 -3.37 10.64
CA GLY A 40 -8.32 -1.96 10.35
C GLY A 40 -8.20 -1.62 8.87
N ALA A 41 -7.15 -2.13 8.21
CA ALA A 41 -6.89 -1.89 6.79
C ALA A 41 -7.96 -2.47 5.83
N VAL A 42 -8.65 -3.54 6.22
CA VAL A 42 -9.75 -4.13 5.42
C VAL A 42 -11.12 -3.59 5.80
N THR A 43 -11.25 -2.99 6.98
CA THR A 43 -12.50 -2.40 7.43
C THR A 43 -12.78 -1.13 6.64
N PRO A 44 -13.98 -0.97 6.05
CA PRO A 44 -14.33 0.27 5.35
C PRO A 44 -14.53 1.40 6.36
N VAL A 45 -13.45 2.15 6.60
CA VAL A 45 -13.48 3.41 7.36
C VAL A 45 -13.56 4.60 6.39
N PRO A 46 -14.11 5.75 6.81
CA PRO A 46 -14.09 6.95 5.98
C PRO A 46 -12.64 7.40 5.70
N ASP A 47 -12.36 7.93 4.51
CA ASP A 47 -11.01 8.43 4.13
C ASP A 47 -10.48 9.53 5.08
N THR A 48 -11.38 10.20 5.81
CA THR A 48 -11.01 11.21 6.83
C THR A 48 -10.50 10.60 8.14
N LEU A 49 -10.56 9.28 8.29
CA LEU A 49 -10.11 8.54 9.46
C LEU A 49 -9.02 7.54 9.06
N SER A 50 -7.82 7.72 9.61
CA SER A 50 -6.74 6.76 9.41
C SER A 50 -7.10 5.37 9.91
N GLU A 51 -6.78 4.36 9.11
CA GLU A 51 -6.90 2.95 9.46
C GLU A 51 -6.08 2.58 10.70
N TYR A 52 -4.95 3.27 10.95
CA TYR A 52 -4.18 3.10 12.19
C TYR A 52 -4.91 3.61 13.42
N ALA A 53 -5.67 4.70 13.29
CA ALA A 53 -6.48 5.23 14.38
C ALA A 53 -7.62 4.24 14.70
N PHE A 54 -8.27 3.69 13.67
CA PHE A 54 -9.29 2.66 13.84
C PHE A 54 -8.73 1.36 14.43
N ALA A 55 -7.58 0.89 13.96
CA ALA A 55 -6.87 -0.24 14.54
C ALA A 55 -6.52 -0.01 16.02
N GLY A 56 -6.20 1.23 16.40
CA GLY A 56 -5.97 1.58 17.79
C GLY A 56 -7.23 1.48 18.66
N LEU A 57 -8.39 1.85 18.12
CA LEU A 57 -9.68 1.65 18.80
C LEU A 57 -9.99 0.16 19.00
N LEU A 58 -9.74 -0.68 17.99
CA LEU A 58 -9.92 -2.13 18.09
C LEU A 58 -9.00 -2.77 19.14
N ARG A 59 -7.75 -2.31 19.20
CA ARG A 59 -6.71 -2.85 20.09
C ARG A 59 -6.78 -2.31 21.52
N GLY A 60 -7.39 -1.15 21.71
CA GLY A 60 -7.45 -0.42 22.99
C GLY A 60 -6.21 0.42 23.30
N THR A 61 -5.23 0.47 22.40
CA THR A 61 -4.00 1.28 22.51
C THR A 61 -3.63 1.86 21.16
N LYS A 62 -2.81 2.91 21.13
CA LYS A 62 -2.34 3.50 19.87
C LYS A 62 -1.53 2.48 19.07
N THR A 63 -1.73 2.45 17.76
CA THR A 63 -0.90 1.67 16.85
C THR A 63 0.53 2.21 16.87
N GLU A 64 1.50 1.34 17.11
CA GLU A 64 2.92 1.68 17.07
C GLU A 64 3.41 1.63 15.63
N VAL A 65 3.98 2.74 15.16
CA VAL A 65 4.49 2.87 13.81
C VAL A 65 5.95 3.34 13.83
N VAL A 66 6.66 3.05 12.75
CA VAL A 66 8.03 3.48 12.51
C VAL A 66 8.11 4.10 11.12
N LYS A 67 8.88 5.18 11.00
CA LYS A 67 9.16 5.82 9.70
C LYS A 67 9.96 4.86 8.81
N CYS A 68 9.57 4.78 7.54
CA CYS A 68 10.34 4.11 6.51
C CYS A 68 11.74 4.72 6.33
N VAL A 69 12.67 3.94 5.78
CA VAL A 69 14.06 4.36 5.56
C VAL A 69 14.18 5.29 4.35
N SER A 70 13.48 4.96 3.26
CA SER A 70 13.63 5.59 1.94
C SER A 70 12.56 6.63 1.62
N ASN A 71 11.53 6.78 2.47
CA ASN A 71 10.45 7.74 2.29
C ASN A 71 9.84 8.17 3.64
N ASP A 72 8.88 9.10 3.58
CA ASP A 72 8.26 9.68 4.79
C ASP A 72 7.02 8.93 5.29
N LEU A 73 6.70 7.76 4.73
CA LEU A 73 5.57 6.95 5.18
C LEU A 73 5.90 6.25 6.50
N GLU A 74 4.86 5.95 7.27
CA GLU A 74 4.95 5.18 8.51
C GLU A 74 4.33 3.80 8.33
N VAL A 75 5.04 2.77 8.77
CA VAL A 75 4.61 1.36 8.75
C VAL A 75 4.50 0.82 10.17
N PRO A 76 3.72 -0.25 10.43
CA PRO A 76 3.61 -0.83 11.77
C PRO A 76 4.99 -1.28 12.25
N ALA A 77 5.40 -0.83 13.44
CA ALA A 77 6.73 -1.14 13.98
C ALA A 77 6.94 -2.65 14.23
N SER A 78 5.85 -3.39 14.38
CA SER A 78 5.83 -4.85 14.57
C SER A 78 5.74 -5.65 13.26
N ALA A 79 5.74 -5.01 12.09
CA ALA A 79 5.70 -5.74 10.82
C ALA A 79 6.93 -6.66 10.67
N GLU A 80 6.71 -7.89 10.20
CA GLU A 80 7.79 -8.88 10.01
C GLU A 80 8.69 -8.52 8.82
N ILE A 81 8.08 -8.02 7.73
CA ILE A 81 8.79 -7.60 6.52
C ILE A 81 8.18 -6.30 6.02
N VAL A 82 9.03 -5.34 5.65
CA VAL A 82 8.63 -4.09 5.00
C VAL A 82 9.32 -4.01 3.64
N LEU A 83 8.53 -3.77 2.60
CA LEU A 83 9.02 -3.48 1.26
C LEU A 83 8.85 -1.98 1.01
N GLU A 84 9.94 -1.28 0.77
CA GLU A 84 9.91 0.14 0.43
C GLU A 84 10.34 0.35 -1.01
N GLY A 85 9.74 1.32 -1.68
CA GLY A 85 10.05 1.60 -3.06
C GLY A 85 9.18 2.70 -3.64
N TYR A 86 8.90 2.59 -4.92
CA TYR A 86 8.13 3.58 -5.65
C TYR A 86 7.40 3.01 -6.85
N ILE A 87 6.47 3.80 -7.38
CA ILE A 87 5.82 3.60 -8.67
C ILE A 87 6.27 4.74 -9.60
N GLU A 88 6.76 4.39 -10.78
CA GLU A 88 7.11 5.33 -11.85
C GLU A 88 5.88 5.62 -12.71
N ALA A 89 5.64 6.89 -13.03
CA ALA A 89 4.46 7.29 -13.81
C ALA A 89 4.53 6.70 -15.23
N GLY A 90 3.48 6.00 -15.64
CA GLY A 90 3.41 5.34 -16.95
C GLY A 90 4.10 3.99 -17.04
N GLU A 91 4.84 3.55 -16.01
CA GLU A 91 5.39 2.20 -15.95
C GLU A 91 4.26 1.22 -15.56
N ILE A 92 3.77 0.49 -16.55
CA ILE A 92 2.69 -0.49 -16.41
C ILE A 92 3.12 -1.85 -16.94
N ALA A 93 2.58 -2.91 -16.34
CA ALA A 93 2.82 -4.29 -16.77
C ALA A 93 1.51 -5.07 -16.82
N PRO A 94 1.39 -6.08 -17.71
CA PRO A 94 0.28 -7.01 -17.68
C PRO A 94 0.35 -7.86 -16.41
N GLU A 95 -0.69 -7.80 -15.59
CA GLU A 95 -0.89 -8.71 -14.49
C GLU A 95 -1.54 -10.00 -15.00
N GLY A 96 -0.93 -11.13 -14.64
CA GLY A 96 -1.38 -12.45 -15.07
C GLY A 96 -2.72 -12.84 -14.46
N ARG A 97 -3.35 -13.87 -15.03
CA ARG A 97 -4.62 -14.39 -14.51
C ARG A 97 -4.43 -14.95 -13.10
N MET A 98 -5.31 -14.55 -12.18
CA MET A 98 -5.38 -15.01 -10.80
C MET A 98 -6.79 -15.51 -10.47
N ALA A 99 -6.85 -16.54 -9.61
CA ALA A 99 -8.11 -16.97 -9.03
C ALA A 99 -8.66 -15.88 -8.10
N ILE A 100 -9.92 -15.52 -8.28
CA ILE A 100 -10.60 -14.51 -7.46
C ILE A 100 -11.73 -15.13 -6.64
N THR A 101 -12.28 -14.37 -5.69
CA THR A 101 -13.28 -14.84 -4.72
C THR A 101 -14.58 -15.38 -5.33
N THR A 102 -14.85 -15.09 -6.61
CA THR A 102 -16.01 -15.64 -7.34
C THR A 102 -15.82 -17.10 -7.77
N GLY A 103 -14.61 -17.66 -7.62
CA GLY A 103 -14.27 -19.03 -8.02
C GLY A 103 -13.77 -19.17 -9.46
N TYR A 104 -13.58 -18.05 -10.18
CA TYR A 104 -13.04 -18.02 -11.54
C TYR A 104 -11.69 -17.31 -11.61
N TYR A 105 -10.98 -17.48 -12.73
CA TYR A 105 -9.83 -16.64 -13.05
C TYR A 105 -10.30 -15.32 -13.67
N ASN A 106 -9.68 -14.22 -13.28
CA ASN A 106 -9.80 -12.97 -14.03
C ASN A 106 -9.07 -13.06 -15.38
N GLU A 107 -9.29 -12.06 -16.23
CA GLU A 107 -8.50 -11.84 -17.44
C GLU A 107 -7.25 -11.01 -17.14
N VAL A 108 -6.28 -11.10 -18.05
CA VAL A 108 -5.07 -10.27 -18.01
C VAL A 108 -5.45 -8.80 -18.17
N ASP A 109 -4.88 -7.95 -17.34
CA ASP A 109 -5.10 -6.50 -17.38
C ASP A 109 -3.84 -5.74 -16.94
N SER A 110 -3.71 -4.45 -17.25
CA SER A 110 -2.49 -3.68 -17.05
C SER A 110 -2.53 -2.84 -15.77
N PHE A 111 -1.49 -2.94 -14.94
CA PHE A 111 -1.40 -2.20 -13.68
C PHE A 111 -0.03 -1.55 -13.49
N PRO A 112 0.09 -0.52 -12.63
CA PRO A 112 1.37 0.10 -12.31
C PRO A 112 2.39 -0.89 -11.75
N VAL A 113 3.65 -0.74 -12.12
CA VAL A 113 4.76 -1.52 -11.57
C VAL A 113 5.21 -0.91 -10.24
N PHE A 114 5.37 -1.76 -9.21
CA PHE A 114 5.99 -1.36 -7.94
C PHE A 114 7.45 -1.81 -7.94
N THR A 115 8.36 -0.85 -7.97
CA THR A 115 9.79 -1.09 -7.93
C THR A 115 10.26 -1.04 -6.48
N VAL A 116 10.69 -2.19 -5.95
CA VAL A 116 11.24 -2.31 -4.59
C VAL A 116 12.69 -1.85 -4.60
N ASN A 117 13.04 -0.96 -3.68
CA ASN A 117 14.41 -0.48 -3.55
C ASN A 117 15.33 -1.63 -3.13
N PRO A 118 16.54 -1.74 -3.72
CA PRO A 118 17.53 -2.69 -3.26
C PRO A 118 17.91 -2.40 -1.80
N TYR A 119 17.94 -3.43 -0.98
CA TYR A 119 18.36 -3.34 0.42
C TYR A 119 19.86 -3.03 0.47
N TYR A 120 20.22 -1.84 0.96
CA TYR A 120 21.59 -1.50 1.35
C TYR A 120 21.64 -1.41 2.88
N PRO A 121 22.24 -2.40 3.58
CA PRO A 121 22.51 -2.23 4.99
C PRO A 121 23.50 -1.07 5.16
N ALA A 122 23.16 -0.13 6.04
CA ALA A 122 24.05 0.93 6.49
C ALA A 122 25.21 0.37 7.33
#